data_AF-A0A4V1LPI0-F1
#
_entry.id   AF-A0A4V1LPI0-F1
#
_cell.length_a   1.000
_cell.length_b   1.000
_cell.length_c   1.000
_cell.angle_alpha   90.00
_cell.angle_beta   90.00
_cell.angle_gamma   90.00
#
_symmetry.space_group_name_H-M   'P 1'
#
loop_
_entity.id
_entity.type
_entity.pdbx_description
1 polymer ?
#
loop_
_entity_poly.entity_id
_entity_poly.type
_entity_poly.pdbx_seq_one_letter_code
_entity_poly.pdbx_strand_id
1 'polypeptide(L)'
;MENQIEYYENKLKYEIDSWDLSQAFNKEHIKGAINFPHRTMNEETTKNLDKQFIYICYCDGIGCNGSTKGALNIAKLGFKTKELIGGLSWWKRDGHETSKEKNKETLCGC
;
A
#
# COMPACT_ATOMS: atom_id res chain seq x y z
N MET A 1 -9.90 -10.69 -14.97
CA MET A 1 -9.88 -9.60 -13.95
C MET A 1 -10.84 -9.94 -12.81
N GLU A 2 -12.03 -10.45 -13.13
CA GLU A 2 -13.05 -10.90 -12.16
C GLU A 2 -12.49 -11.77 -11.03
N ASN A 3 -11.68 -12.80 -11.34
CA ASN A 3 -11.08 -13.68 -10.31
C ASN A 3 -10.26 -12.93 -9.24
N GLN A 4 -9.59 -11.84 -9.61
CA GLN A 4 -8.79 -11.06 -8.67
C GLN A 4 -9.66 -10.13 -7.81
N ILE A 5 -10.70 -9.55 -8.41
CA ILE A 5 -11.68 -8.73 -7.68
C ILE A 5 -12.39 -9.60 -6.64
N GLU A 6 -12.91 -10.76 -7.07
CA GLU A 6 -13.56 -11.71 -6.18
C GLU A 6 -12.63 -12.16 -5.05
N TYR A 7 -11.35 -12.44 -5.34
CA TYR A 7 -10.36 -12.78 -4.32
C TYR A 7 -10.25 -11.70 -3.24
N TYR A 8 -10.05 -10.43 -3.62
CA TYR A 8 -9.87 -9.35 -2.65
C TYR A 8 -11.17 -8.99 -1.91
N GLU A 9 -12.32 -9.11 -2.57
CA GLU A 9 -13.63 -8.93 -1.93
C GLU A 9 -13.88 -10.03 -0.88
N ASN A 10 -13.63 -11.28 -1.24
CA ASN A 10 -13.74 -12.40 -0.29
C ASN A 10 -12.74 -12.25 0.86
N LYS A 11 -11.49 -11.88 0.58
CA LYS A 11 -10.49 -11.64 1.61
C LYS A 11 -10.99 -10.60 2.62
N LEU A 12 -11.40 -9.40 2.16
CA LEU A 12 -11.92 -8.36 3.07
C LEU A 12 -13.20 -8.77 3.79
N LYS A 13 -14.05 -9.60 3.17
CA LYS A 13 -15.32 -10.05 3.76
C LYS A 13 -15.12 -11.05 4.90
N TYR A 14 -14.08 -11.89 4.83
CA TYR A 14 -13.85 -12.99 5.76
C TYR A 14 -12.59 -12.80 6.64
N GLU A 15 -11.85 -11.72 6.45
CA GLU A 15 -10.70 -11.34 7.28
C GLU A 15 -11.19 -10.78 8.62
N ILE A 16 -10.82 -11.48 9.71
CA ILE A 16 -11.15 -11.06 11.08
C ILE A 16 -10.05 -10.10 11.53
N ASP A 17 -10.36 -8.81 11.53
CA ASP A 17 -9.44 -7.77 12.00
C ASP A 17 -9.36 -7.81 13.54
N SER A 18 -8.46 -8.63 14.07
CA SER A 18 -8.21 -8.71 15.51
C SER A 18 -7.36 -7.53 16.03
N TRP A 19 -6.99 -6.58 15.15
CA TRP A 19 -6.10 -5.47 15.45
C TRP A 19 -6.82 -4.13 15.29
N ASP A 20 -7.70 -3.80 16.24
CA ASP A 20 -8.18 -2.44 16.39
C ASP A 20 -7.14 -1.62 17.18
N LEU A 21 -6.18 -0.99 16.50
CA LEU A 21 -5.48 0.16 17.08
C LEU A 21 -4.91 1.11 16.04
N SER A 22 -5.46 2.33 16.10
CA SER A 22 -5.10 3.53 15.36
C SER A 22 -3.62 3.90 15.42
N GLN A 23 -3.17 4.58 14.36
CA GLN A 23 -1.96 5.41 14.25
C GLN A 23 -0.66 4.67 13.92
N ALA A 24 -0.39 4.57 12.62
CA ALA A 24 0.98 4.66 12.12
C ALA A 24 0.96 5.53 10.85
N PHE A 25 1.62 6.69 10.91
CA PHE A 25 1.97 7.47 9.74
C PHE A 25 3.50 7.52 9.73
N ASN A 26 4.14 6.59 9.04
CA ASN A 26 5.59 6.52 8.96
C ASN A 26 6.13 7.32 7.76
N LYS A 27 7.21 8.06 7.99
CA LYS A 27 7.95 8.90 7.03
C LYS A 27 8.95 8.11 6.16
N GLU A 28 8.69 6.82 5.99
CA GLU A 28 9.61 5.85 5.38
C GLU A 28 8.82 4.94 4.44
N HIS A 29 9.38 4.64 3.28
CA HIS A 29 8.74 3.82 2.25
C HIS A 29 9.78 2.94 1.55
N ILE A 30 9.32 1.89 0.84
CA ILE A 30 10.22 1.06 0.04
C ILE A 30 10.85 1.93 -1.05
N LYS A 31 12.16 1.77 -1.29
CA LYS A 31 12.88 2.57 -2.30
C LYS A 31 12.24 2.39 -3.68
N GLY A 32 11.86 3.50 -4.32
CA GLY A 32 11.20 3.51 -5.63
C GLY A 32 9.68 3.32 -5.58
N ALA A 33 9.08 3.11 -4.39
CA ALA A 33 7.64 3.11 -4.25
C ALA A 33 7.06 4.53 -4.44
N ILE A 34 5.92 4.60 -5.11
CA ILE A 34 5.12 5.83 -5.22
C ILE A 34 4.07 5.86 -4.11
N ASN A 35 3.87 7.03 -3.50
CA ASN A 35 2.79 7.20 -2.53
C ASN A 35 1.44 7.26 -3.26
N PHE A 36 0.64 6.20 -3.12
CA PHE A 36 -0.67 6.11 -3.77
C PHE A 36 -1.74 5.61 -2.79
N PRO A 37 -2.38 6.52 -2.02
CA PRO A 37 -3.36 6.14 -1.00
C PRO A 37 -4.61 5.48 -1.60
N HIS A 38 -5.05 4.36 -1.02
CA HIS A 38 -6.22 3.62 -1.52
C HIS A 38 -7.51 4.47 -1.62
N ARG A 39 -7.69 5.44 -0.72
CA ARG A 39 -8.86 6.34 -0.70
C ARG A 39 -8.93 7.30 -1.89
N THR A 40 -7.80 7.55 -2.57
CA THR A 40 -7.72 8.49 -3.70
C THR A 40 -7.63 7.79 -5.05
N MET A 41 -7.64 6.45 -5.07
CA MET A 41 -7.55 5.66 -6.31
C MET A 41 -8.88 5.73 -7.07
N ASN A 42 -8.84 6.23 -8.29
CA ASN A 42 -9.95 6.30 -9.23
C ASN A 42 -9.41 6.36 -10.67
N GLU A 43 -10.30 6.43 -11.66
CA GLU A 43 -9.91 6.48 -13.08
C GLU A 43 -8.97 7.66 -13.39
N GLU A 44 -9.25 8.85 -12.84
CA GLU A 44 -8.43 10.04 -13.05
C GLU A 44 -7.02 9.93 -12.45
N THR A 45 -6.92 9.40 -11.23
CA THR A 45 -5.62 9.26 -10.56
C THR A 45 -4.80 8.09 -11.09
N THR A 46 -5.42 7.18 -11.87
CA THR A 46 -4.75 6.04 -12.51
C THR A 46 -4.56 6.18 -14.01
N LYS A 47 -4.97 7.30 -14.63
CA LYS A 47 -4.91 7.47 -16.10
C LYS A 47 -3.52 7.32 -16.74
N ASN A 48 -2.47 7.66 -15.98
CA ASN A 48 -1.08 7.57 -16.44
C ASN A 48 -0.40 6.25 -16.03
N LEU A 49 -1.12 5.33 -15.39
CA LEU A 49 -0.63 4.02 -15.05
C LEU A 49 -0.81 3.07 -16.24
N ASP A 50 0.15 2.17 -16.41
CA ASP A 50 0.17 1.23 -17.51
C ASP A 50 -0.38 -0.13 -17.08
N LYS A 51 -1.44 -0.57 -17.76
CA LYS A 51 -2.14 -1.84 -17.48
C LYS A 51 -1.30 -3.08 -17.79
N GLN A 52 -0.15 -2.96 -18.44
CA GLN A 52 0.75 -4.09 -18.68
C GLN A 52 1.45 -4.59 -17.41
N PHE A 53 1.68 -3.69 -16.44
CA PHE A 53 2.40 -4.01 -15.21
C PHE A 53 1.52 -4.69 -14.15
N ILE A 54 2.19 -5.35 -13.21
CA ILE A 54 1.60 -5.84 -11.97
C ILE A 54 1.96 -4.84 -10.87
N TYR A 55 0.95 -4.16 -10.33
CA TYR A 55 1.13 -3.23 -9.23
C TYR A 55 1.23 -3.98 -7.91
N ILE A 56 2.16 -3.61 -7.04
CA ILE A 56 2.31 -4.24 -5.73
C ILE A 56 1.83 -3.27 -4.66
N CYS A 57 0.73 -3.60 -3.99
CA CYS A 57 0.19 -2.82 -2.89
C CYS A 57 0.79 -3.31 -1.57
N TYR A 58 1.24 -2.37 -0.74
CA TYR A 58 1.73 -2.66 0.60
C TYR A 58 1.23 -1.61 1.60
N CYS A 59 1.15 -1.98 2.87
CA CYS A 59 0.89 -1.07 3.98
C CYS A 59 2.03 -1.23 5.02
N ASP A 60 1.86 -0.67 6.22
CA ASP A 60 2.87 -0.72 7.26
C ASP A 60 3.23 -2.15 7.70
N GLY A 61 2.27 -3.07 7.78
CA GLY A 61 2.51 -4.40 8.33
C GLY A 61 1.34 -5.37 8.18
N ILE A 62 1.48 -6.56 8.78
CA ILE A 62 0.50 -7.66 8.70
C ILE A 62 -0.88 -7.30 9.27
N GLY A 63 -0.96 -6.40 10.24
CA GLY A 63 -2.21 -5.93 10.83
C GLY A 63 -2.90 -4.81 10.06
N CYS A 64 -2.44 -4.47 8.85
CA CYS A 64 -3.02 -3.39 8.05
C CYS A 64 -3.77 -3.91 6.82
N ASN A 65 -5.07 -3.63 6.75
CA ASN A 65 -5.91 -3.93 5.58
C ASN A 65 -5.78 -2.91 4.43
N GLY A 66 -4.87 -1.94 4.54
CA GLY A 66 -4.64 -0.91 3.54
C GLY A 66 -4.12 -1.46 2.21
N SER A 67 -3.25 -2.49 2.24
CA SER A 67 -2.79 -3.17 1.03
C SER A 67 -3.92 -3.89 0.34
N THR A 68 -4.77 -4.61 1.09
CA THR A 68 -5.91 -5.35 0.55
C THR A 68 -6.90 -4.41 -0.12
N LYS A 69 -7.23 -3.28 0.55
CA LYS A 69 -8.12 -2.25 0.01
C LYS A 69 -7.54 -1.56 -1.23
N GLY A 70 -6.25 -1.26 -1.23
CA GLY A 70 -5.55 -0.71 -2.39
C GLY A 70 -5.57 -1.67 -3.58
N ALA A 71 -5.28 -2.95 -3.32
CA ALA A 71 -5.29 -3.99 -4.34
C ALA A 71 -6.70 -4.18 -4.93
N LEU A 72 -7.74 -4.19 -4.10
CA LEU A 72 -9.12 -4.22 -4.59
C LEU A 72 -9.45 -3.04 -5.52
N ASN A 73 -9.06 -1.82 -5.15
CA ASN A 73 -9.34 -0.63 -5.96
C ASN A 73 -8.60 -0.67 -7.30
N ILE A 74 -7.31 -1.02 -7.29
CA ILE A 74 -6.50 -1.20 -8.51
C ILE A 74 -7.09 -2.30 -9.41
N ALA A 75 -7.54 -3.41 -8.82
CA ALA A 75 -8.20 -4.49 -9.54
C ALA A 75 -9.51 -4.04 -10.21
N LYS A 76 -10.34 -3.27 -9.48
CA LYS A 76 -11.60 -2.69 -9.99
C LYS A 76 -11.38 -1.72 -11.16
N LEU A 77 -10.26 -1.01 -11.16
CA LEU A 77 -9.85 -0.11 -12.26
C LEU A 77 -9.23 -0.86 -13.46
N GLY A 78 -9.16 -2.20 -13.40
CA GLY A 78 -8.72 -3.06 -14.49
C GLY A 78 -7.21 -3.26 -14.57
N PHE A 79 -6.48 -3.05 -13.49
CA PHE A 79 -5.04 -3.33 -13.40
C PHE A 79 -4.76 -4.67 -12.73
N LYS A 80 -3.62 -5.29 -13.07
CA LYS A 80 -3.12 -6.47 -12.36
C LYS A 80 -2.46 -6.01 -11.06
N THR A 81 -2.70 -6.73 -9.97
CA THR A 81 -2.11 -6.37 -8.69
C THR A 81 -1.75 -7.57 -7.83
N LYS A 82 -0.85 -7.37 -6.88
CA LYS A 82 -0.56 -8.31 -5.80
C LYS A 82 -0.31 -7.52 -4.52
N GLU A 83 -0.32 -8.23 -3.40
CA GLU A 83 0.03 -7.66 -2.12
C GLU A 83 1.45 -8.07 -1.71
N LEU A 84 2.17 -7.15 -1.07
CA LEU A 84 3.38 -7.50 -0.32
C LEU A 84 2.99 -7.85 1.11
N ILE A 85 2.91 -9.15 1.40
CA ILE A 85 2.60 -9.66 2.73
C ILE A 85 3.70 -9.22 3.70
N GLY A 86 3.30 -8.74 4.88
CA GLY A 86 4.21 -8.23 5.91
C GLY A 86 4.54 -6.74 5.78
N GLY A 87 4.27 -6.11 4.63
CA GLY A 87 4.39 -4.67 4.46
C GLY A 87 5.79 -4.11 4.73
N LEU A 88 5.86 -2.80 5.01
CA LEU A 88 7.12 -2.10 5.29
C LEU A 88 7.84 -2.65 6.54
N SER A 89 7.10 -3.10 7.55
CA SER A 89 7.65 -3.61 8.80
C SER A 89 8.54 -4.84 8.59
N TRP A 90 8.07 -5.80 7.79
CA TRP A 90 8.84 -7.00 7.47
C TRP A 90 9.94 -6.72 6.44
N TRP A 91 9.68 -5.86 5.45
CA TRP A 91 10.71 -5.40 4.50
C TRP A 91 11.95 -4.86 5.21
N LYS A 92 11.74 -4.02 6.24
CA LYS A 92 12.82 -3.47 7.07
C LYS A 92 13.50 -4.53 7.93
N ARG A 93 12.72 -5.45 8.51
CA ARG A 93 13.26 -6.53 9.36
C ARG A 93 14.20 -7.45 8.58
N ASP A 94 13.91 -7.66 7.30
CA ASP A 94 14.73 -8.47 6.39
C ASP A 94 15.95 -7.70 5.85
N GLY A 95 16.14 -6.44 6.25
CA GLY A 95 17.31 -5.64 5.92
C GLY A 95 17.28 -5.02 4.52
N HIS A 96 16.13 -4.96 3.86
CA HIS A 96 16.00 -4.35 2.54
C HIS A 96 16.02 -2.82 2.58
N GLU A 97 16.43 -2.20 1.47
CA GLU A 97 16.57 -0.75 1.37
C GLU A 97 15.22 -0.01 1.46
N THR A 98 15.22 1.10 2.18
CA THR A 98 14.11 2.04 2.29
C THR A 98 14.54 3.46 1.93
N SER A 99 13.57 4.28 1.55
CA SER A 99 13.72 5.72 1.38
C SER A 99 12.99 6.45 2.50
N LYS A 100 13.62 7.49 3.06
CA LYS A 100 13.00 8.43 3.99
C LYS A 100 12.89 9.78 3.30
N GLU A 101 11.77 10.49 3.50
CA GLU A 101 11.76 11.90 3.13
C GLU A 101 12.77 12.63 4.02
N LYS A 102 13.73 13.34 3.42
CA LYS A 102 14.58 14.26 4.15
C LYS A 102 13.66 15.39 4.64
N ASN A 103 13.18 15.30 5.87
CA ASN A 103 12.64 16.46 6.56
C ASN A 103 13.68 17.58 6.44
N LYS A 104 13.29 18.72 5.85
CA LYS A 104 14.08 19.96 5.96
C LYS A 104 14.48 20.08 7.43
N GLU A 105 15.78 20.22 7.70
CA GLU A 105 16.27 20.58 9.02
C GLU A 105 15.40 21.73 9.53
N THR A 106 14.63 21.49 10.58
CA THR A 106 14.10 22.58 11.38
C THR A 106 15.35 23.21 11.97
N LEU A 107 15.85 24.28 11.35
CA LEU A 107 16.74 25.21 12.03
C LEU A 107 16.02 25.60 13.32
N CYS A 108 16.48 25.03 14.43
CA CYS A 108 16.23 25.57 15.75
C CYS A 108 16.90 26.94 15.74
N GLY A 109 16.11 27.97 15.39
CA GLY A 109 16.51 29.36 15.58
C GLY A 109 16.49 29.62 17.08
N CYS A 110 17.64 30.06 17.59
CA CYS A 110 17.80 30.68 18.91
C CYS A 110 16.71 31.72 19.20
#